data_AF-A0A7C5VC99-F1
#
_entry.id   AF-A0A7C5VC99-F1
#
_cell.length_a   1.000
_cell.length_b   1.000
_cell.length_c   1.000
_cell.angle_alpha   90.00
_cell.angle_beta   90.00
_cell.angle_gamma   90.00
#
_symmetry.space_group_name_H-M   'P 1'
#
loop_
_entity.id
_entity.type
_entity.pdbx_description
1 polymer ?
#
loop_
_entity_poly.entity_id
_entity_poly.type
_entity_poly.pdbx_seq_one_letter_code
_entity_poly.pdbx_strand_id
1 'polypeptide(L)'
;MLANSCTRNPFDHGKIRAPGRTISGKVALTDGGSPQNVYVWLEGINAGTFTDSAGNFQLTLPAGPAAGGSSGLTGVYRLYFYIANYTIKKSCQSC
;
A
#
# COMPACT_ATOMS: atom_id res chain seq x y z
N MET A 1 17.65 31.89 -2.50
CA MET A 1 17.56 30.47 -2.86
C MET A 1 16.43 29.85 -2.07
N LEU A 2 15.29 29.60 -2.71
CA LEU A 2 14.16 28.91 -2.09
C LEU A 2 14.19 27.46 -2.60
N ALA A 3 14.61 26.53 -1.74
CA ALA A 3 14.52 25.10 -2.00
C ALA A 3 13.05 24.67 -1.92
N ASN A 4 12.32 24.93 -2.99
CA ASN A 4 10.93 24.53 -3.12
C ASN A 4 10.82 23.08 -3.59
N SER A 5 9.92 22.36 -2.92
CA SER A 5 9.28 21.11 -3.36
C SER A 5 9.88 19.79 -2.86
N CYS A 6 9.99 19.65 -1.54
CA CYS A 6 9.65 18.35 -0.94
C CYS A 6 8.15 18.07 -1.12
N THR A 7 7.81 16.77 -1.18
CA THR A 7 6.46 16.16 -1.22
C THR A 7 5.72 16.19 -2.56
N ARG A 8 6.33 15.62 -3.62
CA ARG A 8 5.51 15.02 -4.68
C ARG A 8 4.78 13.82 -4.08
N ASN A 9 3.45 13.88 -4.08
CA ASN A 9 2.60 12.74 -3.77
C ASN A 9 2.88 11.64 -4.82
N PRO A 10 3.34 10.43 -4.45
CA PRO A 10 3.65 9.35 -5.40
C PRO A 10 2.41 8.87 -6.17
N PHE A 11 1.21 9.37 -5.85
CA PHE A 11 -0.04 9.13 -6.56
C PHE A 11 -0.41 10.21 -7.59
N ASP A 12 0.45 11.20 -7.88
CA ASP A 12 0.25 12.24 -8.92
C ASP A 12 -0.24 11.65 -10.27
N HIS A 13 0.18 10.41 -10.60
CA HIS A 13 -0.25 9.69 -11.80
C HIS A 13 -0.93 8.35 -11.52
N GLY A 14 -1.27 8.07 -10.26
CA GLY A 14 -1.93 6.84 -9.82
C GLY A 14 -3.41 6.84 -10.20
N LYS A 15 -3.72 6.51 -11.45
CA LYS A 15 -5.11 6.38 -11.91
C LYS A 15 -5.76 5.17 -11.25
N ILE A 16 -6.75 5.39 -10.38
CA ILE A 16 -7.70 4.34 -9.99
C ILE A 16 -8.49 3.97 -11.26
N ARG A 17 -8.12 2.87 -11.91
CA ARG A 17 -8.79 2.40 -13.13
C ARG A 17 -9.96 1.48 -12.76
N ALA A 18 -11.15 1.81 -13.25
CA ALA A 18 -12.25 0.86 -13.39
C ALA A 18 -12.21 0.31 -14.84
N PRO A 19 -12.25 -1.02 -15.08
CA PRO A 19 -12.58 -2.11 -14.18
C PRO A 19 -11.30 -2.76 -13.61
N GLY A 20 -11.23 -2.95 -12.29
CA GLY A 20 -10.07 -3.57 -11.67
C GLY A 20 -9.97 -3.35 -10.18
N ARG A 21 -10.59 -2.29 -9.64
CA ARG A 21 -10.59 -1.97 -8.20
C ARG A 21 -9.19 -2.09 -7.60
N THR A 22 -8.17 -1.62 -8.31
CA THR A 22 -6.77 -1.75 -7.90
C THR A 22 -6.15 -0.39 -7.57
N ILE A 23 -5.34 -0.38 -6.52
CA ILE A 23 -4.41 0.70 -6.20
C ILE A 23 -3.03 0.22 -6.63
N SER A 24 -2.30 1.03 -7.39
CA SER A 24 -0.95 0.70 -7.83
C SER A 24 -0.02 1.90 -7.64
N GLY A 25 1.27 1.61 -7.51
CA GLY A 25 2.28 2.64 -7.33
C GLY A 25 3.68 2.03 -7.23
N LYS A 26 4.65 2.90 -6.94
CA LYS A 26 6.05 2.54 -6.78
C LYS A 26 6.60 3.14 -5.49
N VAL A 27 7.27 2.32 -4.69
CA VAL A 27 8.04 2.75 -3.53
C VAL A 27 9.47 3.05 -3.95
N ALA A 28 10.00 4.18 -3.53
CA ALA A 28 11.40 4.56 -3.71
C ALA A 28 11.96 5.04 -2.37
N LEU A 29 13.12 4.53 -1.99
CA LEU A 29 13.81 4.90 -0.75
C LEU A 29 14.94 5.88 -1.06
N THR A 30 15.04 6.95 -0.27
CA THR A 30 16.04 8.02 -0.49
C THR A 30 17.43 7.69 0.02
N ASP A 31 17.56 6.64 0.83
CA ASP A 31 18.80 6.14 1.43
C ASP A 31 19.53 5.11 0.54
N GLY A 32 18.99 4.82 -0.65
CA GLY A 32 19.54 3.81 -1.55
C GLY A 32 19.26 2.36 -1.13
N GLY A 33 18.44 2.15 -0.09
CA GLY A 33 17.98 0.83 0.31
C GLY A 33 17.13 0.13 -0.76
N SER A 34 17.02 -1.19 -0.65
CA SER A 34 16.16 -1.96 -1.56
C SER A 34 14.68 -1.67 -1.28
N PRO A 35 13.88 -1.24 -2.28
CA PRO A 35 12.45 -1.06 -2.10
C PRO A 35 11.67 -2.38 -2.19
N GLN A 36 12.35 -3.54 -2.26
CA GLN A 36 11.75 -4.86 -2.36
C GLN A 36 11.15 -5.32 -1.02
N ASN A 37 10.05 -6.07 -1.07
CA ASN A 37 9.40 -6.66 0.11
C ASN A 37 8.94 -5.64 1.17
N VAL A 38 8.68 -4.40 0.75
CA VAL A 38 7.97 -3.42 1.57
C VAL A 38 6.51 -3.83 1.62
N TYR A 39 5.96 -3.97 2.82
CA TYR A 39 4.56 -4.35 2.98
C TYR A 39 3.68 -3.11 2.86
N VAL A 40 2.74 -3.16 1.93
CA VAL A 40 1.77 -2.09 1.66
C VAL A 40 0.42 -2.53 2.19
N TRP A 41 -0.14 -1.78 3.13
CA TRP A 41 -1.39 -2.16 3.81
C TRP A 41 -2.40 -1.03 3.80
N LEU A 42 -3.64 -1.35 3.43
CA LEU A 42 -4.76 -0.42 3.45
C LEU A 42 -5.59 -0.63 4.73
N GLU A 43 -5.62 0.40 5.56
CA GLU A 43 -6.37 0.42 6.82
C GLU A 43 -7.86 0.21 6.57
N GLY A 44 -8.49 -0.59 7.43
CA GLY A 44 -9.95 -0.77 7.43
C GLY A 44 -10.51 -1.75 6.40
N ILE A 45 -9.70 -2.26 5.46
CA ILE A 45 -10.17 -3.20 4.41
C ILE A 45 -9.44 -4.56 4.46
N ASN A 46 -8.52 -4.78 5.41
CA ASN A 46 -7.70 -5.99 5.51
C ASN A 46 -7.10 -6.41 4.15
N ALA A 47 -6.64 -5.42 3.38
CA ALA A 47 -6.01 -5.62 2.08
C ALA A 47 -4.55 -5.20 2.20
N GLY A 48 -3.64 -6.08 1.80
CA GLY A 48 -2.21 -5.77 1.72
C GLY A 48 -1.50 -6.51 0.60
N THR A 49 -0.34 -6.00 0.21
CA THR A 49 0.52 -6.54 -0.84
C THR A 49 1.99 -6.23 -0.54
N PHE A 50 2.91 -6.88 -1.26
CA PHE A 50 4.34 -6.59 -1.16
C PHE A 50 4.85 -5.96 -2.45
N THR A 51 5.86 -5.11 -2.33
CA THR A 51 6.56 -4.55 -3.49
C THR A 51 7.50 -5.57 -4.15
N ASP A 52 7.62 -5.49 -5.48
CA ASP A 52 8.58 -6.26 -6.27
C ASP A 52 10.03 -5.72 -6.14
N SER A 53 10.99 -6.34 -6.85
CA SER A 53 12.40 -5.93 -6.83
C SER A 53 12.65 -4.51 -7.35
N ALA A 54 11.73 -3.94 -8.13
CA ALA A 54 11.79 -2.57 -8.62
C ALA A 54 10.98 -1.60 -7.73
N GLY A 55 10.34 -2.08 -6.65
CA GLY A 55 9.52 -1.29 -5.75
C GLY A 55 8.08 -1.11 -6.22
N ASN A 56 7.64 -1.75 -7.31
CA ASN A 56 6.26 -1.63 -7.77
C ASN A 56 5.33 -2.48 -6.91
N PHE A 57 4.11 -1.99 -6.68
CA PHE A 57 3.07 -2.74 -6.01
C PHE A 57 1.72 -2.59 -6.71
N GLN A 58 0.89 -3.60 -6.54
CA GLN A 58 -0.51 -3.60 -6.92
C GLN A 58 -1.33 -4.23 -5.81
N LEU A 59 -2.30 -3.47 -5.30
CA LEU A 59 -3.23 -3.86 -4.26
C LEU A 59 -4.62 -3.97 -4.87
N THR A 60 -5.18 -5.19 -4.88
CA THR A 60 -6.55 -5.41 -5.32
C THR A 60 -7.49 -5.17 -4.15
N LEU A 61 -8.45 -4.26 -4.32
CA LEU A 61 -9.48 -4.01 -3.33
C LEU A 61 -10.55 -5.10 -3.44
N PRO A 62 -11.05 -5.61 -2.30
CA PRO A 62 -12.12 -6.60 -2.31
C PRO A 62 -13.34 -6.06 -3.06
N ALA A 63 -14.00 -6.93 -3.80
CA ALA A 63 -15.32 -6.60 -4.27
C ALA A 63 -16.22 -6.46 -3.05
N GLY A 64 -16.80 -5.28 -2.82
CA GLY A 64 -17.87 -5.13 -1.82
C GLY A 64 -18.95 -6.19 -2.05
N PRO A 65 -19.71 -6.59 -1.02
CA PRO A 65 -20.69 -7.67 -1.15
C PRO A 65 -21.58 -7.38 -2.37
N ALA A 66 -21.76 -8.38 -3.23
CA ALA A 66 -22.75 -8.34 -4.29
C ALA A 66 -24.13 -8.31 -3.64
N ALA A 67 -24.58 -7.14 -3.19
CA ALA A 67 -25.84 -6.98 -2.51
C ALA A 67 -26.43 -5.63 -2.92
N GLY A 68 -27.11 -5.61 -4.07
CA GLY A 68 -28.34 -4.84 -4.34
C GLY A 68 -28.47 -3.39 -3.85
N GLY A 69 -27.39 -2.68 -3.55
CA GLY A 69 -27.43 -1.38 -2.90
C GLY A 69 -26.06 -0.73 -3.00
N SER A 70 -26.06 0.54 -3.37
CA SER A 70 -24.92 1.41 -3.54
C SER A 70 -23.97 1.45 -2.32
N SER A 71 -23.04 0.50 -2.22
CA SER A 71 -21.97 0.54 -1.22
C SER A 71 -20.64 0.17 -1.88
N GLY A 72 -20.12 1.12 -2.66
CA GLY A 72 -18.72 1.10 -3.07
C GLY A 72 -17.82 1.43 -1.89
N LEU A 73 -16.53 1.13 -2.00
CA LEU A 73 -15.51 1.60 -1.05
C LEU A 73 -15.38 3.13 -1.20
N THR A 74 -16.23 3.88 -0.51
CA THR A 74 -16.26 5.34 -0.51
C THR A 74 -15.81 5.86 0.84
N GLY A 75 -14.79 6.71 0.86
CA GLY A 75 -14.27 7.29 2.08
C GLY A 75 -12.79 7.64 1.97
N VAL A 76 -12.24 8.11 3.09
CA VAL A 76 -10.81 8.36 3.25
C VAL A 76 -10.20 7.15 3.91
N TYR A 77 -9.15 6.59 3.30
CA TYR A 77 -8.40 5.46 3.82
C TYR A 77 -6.93 5.83 4.01
N ARG A 78 -6.29 5.18 4.98
CA ARG A 78 -4.84 5.30 5.19
C ARG A 78 -4.14 4.12 4.54
N LEU A 79 -3.10 4.43 3.77
CA LEU A 79 -2.22 3.44 3.16
C LEU A 79 -0.87 3.51 3.86
N TYR A 80 -0.46 2.41 4.46
CA TYR A 80 0.79 2.29 5.20
C TYR A 80 1.84 1.52 4.40
N PHE A 81 3.10 1.89 4.59
CA PHE A 81 4.27 1.26 3.99
C PHE A 81 5.23 0.83 5.09
N TYR A 82 5.44 -0.47 5.27
CA TYR A 82 6.31 -1.02 6.31
C TYR A 82 7.63 -1.47 5.68
N ILE A 83 8.68 -0.69 5.96
CA ILE A 83 10.04 -0.90 5.46
C ILE A 83 10.81 -1.89 6.35
N ALA A 84 10.47 -1.95 7.64
CA ALA A 84 11.01 -2.92 8.59
C ALA A 84 9.93 -3.94 8.96
N ASN A 85 9.82 -5.02 8.16
CA ASN A 85 8.93 -6.12 8.43
C ASN A 85 9.59 -7.11 9.39
N TYR A 86 9.54 -6.80 10.69
CA TYR A 86 10.02 -7.73 11.71
C TYR A 86 9.05 -8.92 11.82
N THR A 87 9.58 -10.12 11.59
CA THR A 87 8.84 -11.33 11.95
C THR A 87 8.65 -11.33 13.45
N ILE A 88 7.39 -11.24 13.90
CA ILE A 88 7.04 -11.51 15.29
C ILE A 88 7.28 -13.01 15.50
N LYS A 89 8.50 -13.37 15.90
CA LYS A 89 8.73 -14.71 16.45
C LYS A 89 7.97 -14.75 17.77
N LYS A 90 6.98 -15.64 17.88
CA LYS A 90 6.49 -16.03 19.19
C LYS A 90 7.68 -16.64 19.93
N SER A 91 8.23 -15.93 20.91
CA SER A 91 9.08 -16.55 21.91
C SER A 91 8.17 -17.34 22.85
N CYS A 92 7.71 -18.52 22.42
CA CYS A 92 7.28 -19.52 23.39
C CYS A 92 8.56 -20.16 23.92
N GLN A 93 9.13 -19.52 24.94
CA GLN A 93 10.20 -20.08 25.75
C GLN A 93 9.52 -20.90 26.85
N SER A 94 9.01 -22.07 26.45
CA SER A 94 8.40 -23.12 27.30
C SER A 94 7.34 -22.68 28.32
N CYS A 95 6.07 -22.91 28.01
CA CYS A 95 5.00 -23.21 28.98
C CYS A 95 4.08 -24.26 28.35
#